data_AF-A0A5B8V7S9-F1
#
_entry.id   AF-A0A5B8V7S9-F1
#
_cell.length_a   1.000
_cell.length_b   1.000
_cell.length_c   1.000
_cell.angle_alpha   90.00
_cell.angle_beta   90.00
_cell.angle_gamma   90.00
#
_symmetry.space_group_name_H-M   'P 1'
#
loop_
_entity.id
_entity.type
_entity.pdbx_description
1 polymer ?
#
loop_
_entity_poly.entity_id
_entity_poly.type
_entity_poly.pdbx_seq_one_letter_code
_entity_poly.pdbx_strand_id
1 'polypeptide(L)'
;MKYVFFLFLFFEISVVNAQTNGSARPSLFTLPLPPEVKDSTILFRLRAPYANKVMLSLNNKVQAMQKDAKGIWSVTAAAMQPDIYAYNFIVDSFTVTDPSNPLIKFGYYGNGQSLVVVPSTPPNNWELQDVPHGAVARHLFKSAVIGDQRDFYVYTPPGYDAKRKETYPVLYLLHGIGDDARAWTQIGFENIILDNLIAQVKIKPMIVVNTLGYGVPKTMIGDGSFENFTKCLLNEVMPQVEKNYNASKESSKRAIAGLSMGGAEAVYAGLNNTNMFQWIGGFSSAFIMYRGAGRAGMPVTNQQATDAAVYNYNFPGINEKVNDKIKLLWISCGTSDFLLFSNKDFESWLAKQNINFKNVETTGAHTWMVWRRNLEAFTQLLFK
;
A
#
# COMPACT_ATOMS: atom_id res chain seq x y z
N MET A 1 7.61 -66.12 -34.24
CA MET A 1 6.97 -65.15 -35.16
C MET A 1 7.20 -63.76 -34.59
N LYS A 2 8.12 -62.98 -35.18
CA LYS A 2 8.49 -61.62 -34.72
C LYS A 2 7.67 -60.62 -35.54
N TYR A 3 6.94 -59.73 -34.87
CA TYR A 3 6.25 -58.61 -35.52
C TYR A 3 7.24 -57.47 -35.74
N VAL A 4 7.43 -57.08 -37.00
CA VAL A 4 8.23 -55.92 -37.42
C VAL A 4 7.25 -54.77 -37.65
N PHE A 5 7.37 -53.70 -36.85
CA PHE A 5 6.69 -52.43 -37.08
C PHE A 5 7.51 -51.61 -38.09
N PHE A 6 6.91 -51.27 -39.24
CA PHE A 6 7.46 -50.29 -40.17
C PHE A 6 7.04 -48.88 -39.72
N LEU A 7 8.02 -48.05 -39.37
CA LEU A 7 7.85 -46.63 -39.14
C LEU A 7 8.00 -45.90 -40.48
N PHE A 8 6.94 -45.29 -41.01
CA PHE A 8 7.03 -44.41 -42.17
C PHE A 8 7.44 -43.00 -41.73
N LEU A 9 8.65 -42.58 -42.09
CA LEU A 9 9.12 -41.20 -42.00
C LEU A 9 8.65 -40.44 -43.25
N PHE A 10 7.73 -39.48 -43.07
CA PHE A 10 7.43 -38.48 -44.08
C PHE A 10 8.49 -37.37 -44.03
N PHE A 11 9.26 -37.21 -45.09
CA PHE A 11 10.05 -36.00 -45.35
C PHE A 11 9.17 -35.01 -46.13
N GLU A 12 8.75 -33.91 -45.51
CA GLU A 12 8.26 -32.75 -46.26
C GLU A 12 9.45 -31.97 -46.82
N ILE A 13 9.54 -31.90 -48.13
CA ILE A 13 10.41 -30.97 -48.85
C ILE A 13 9.62 -29.67 -49.02
N SER A 14 9.88 -28.69 -48.16
CA SER A 14 9.35 -27.34 -48.34
C SER A 14 10.14 -26.61 -49.42
N VAL A 15 9.51 -26.41 -50.59
CA VAL A 15 10.01 -25.54 -51.65
C VAL A 15 9.94 -24.09 -51.15
N VAL A 16 11.09 -23.46 -50.94
CA VAL A 16 11.17 -22.03 -50.60
C VAL A 16 10.96 -21.22 -51.87
N ASN A 17 9.76 -20.67 -52.05
CA ASN A 17 9.55 -19.60 -53.01
C ASN A 17 10.13 -18.30 -52.44
N ALA A 18 11.19 -17.81 -53.07
CA ALA A 18 11.74 -16.48 -52.79
C ALA A 18 10.71 -15.41 -53.17
N GLN A 19 10.06 -14.81 -52.17
CA GLN A 19 9.30 -13.58 -52.38
C GLN A 19 10.28 -12.43 -52.61
N THR A 20 10.09 -11.74 -53.73
CA THR A 20 10.79 -10.53 -54.13
C THR A 20 10.79 -9.49 -53.00
N ASN A 21 11.94 -8.87 -52.74
CA ASN A 21 12.16 -7.77 -51.80
C ASN A 21 11.17 -6.61 -52.02
N GLY A 22 10.00 -6.69 -51.39
CA GLY A 22 9.18 -5.52 -51.09
C GLY A 22 9.84 -4.76 -49.94
N SER A 23 9.91 -3.43 -50.05
CA SER A 23 10.39 -2.55 -48.99
C SER A 23 9.88 -3.01 -47.62
N ALA A 24 10.79 -3.42 -46.73
CA ALA A 24 10.42 -3.81 -45.38
C ALA A 24 9.61 -2.65 -44.76
N ARG A 25 8.32 -2.88 -44.49
CA ARG A 25 7.52 -1.92 -43.73
C ARG A 25 8.27 -1.69 -42.42
N PRO A 26 8.54 -0.44 -42.00
CA PRO A 26 9.15 -0.20 -40.70
C PRO A 26 8.29 -0.90 -39.65
N SER A 27 8.96 -1.64 -38.74
CA SER A 27 8.28 -2.33 -37.64
C SER A 27 7.21 -1.42 -37.03
N LEU A 28 5.95 -1.82 -37.13
CA LEU A 28 4.83 -1.14 -36.45
C LEU A 28 4.97 -1.25 -34.92
N PHE A 29 5.80 -2.18 -34.45
CA PHE A 29 6.14 -2.41 -33.06
C PHE A 29 7.46 -1.72 -32.71
N THR A 30 7.43 -0.42 -32.46
CA THR A 30 8.40 0.16 -31.53
C THR A 30 8.07 -0.36 -30.14
N LEU A 31 9.02 -1.06 -29.51
CA LEU A 31 8.85 -1.50 -28.13
C LEU A 31 8.50 -0.30 -27.23
N PRO A 32 7.53 -0.45 -26.32
CA PRO A 32 7.22 0.57 -25.34
C PRO A 32 8.47 0.88 -24.50
N LEU A 33 8.72 2.15 -24.22
CA LEU A 33 9.95 2.62 -23.56
C LEU A 33 9.64 3.08 -22.13
N PRO A 34 9.95 2.28 -21.09
CA PRO A 34 9.69 2.65 -19.71
C PRO A 34 10.47 3.90 -19.31
N PRO A 35 10.10 4.52 -18.16
CA PRO A 35 10.88 5.60 -17.58
C PRO A 35 12.34 5.16 -17.38
N GLU A 36 13.26 6.02 -17.77
CA GLU A 36 14.69 5.78 -17.63
C GLU A 36 15.22 6.66 -16.50
N VAL A 37 15.78 6.05 -15.46
CA VAL A 37 16.38 6.74 -14.33
C VAL A 37 17.89 6.77 -14.52
N LYS A 38 18.48 7.97 -14.57
CA LYS A 38 19.92 8.18 -14.71
C LYS A 38 20.34 9.41 -13.92
N ASP A 39 21.38 9.29 -13.10
CA ASP A 39 21.93 10.38 -12.28
C ASP A 39 20.83 11.15 -11.51
N SER A 40 19.91 10.40 -10.89
CA SER A 40 18.71 10.90 -10.18
C SER A 40 17.68 11.66 -11.04
N THR A 41 17.92 11.86 -12.34
CA THR A 41 16.93 12.38 -13.29
C THR A 41 16.10 11.26 -13.90
N ILE A 42 14.88 11.58 -14.34
CA ILE A 42 13.96 10.60 -14.90
C ILE A 42 13.47 11.08 -16.27
N LEU A 43 13.77 10.32 -17.32
CA LEU A 43 13.25 10.54 -18.66
C LEU A 43 11.95 9.75 -18.85
N PHE A 44 10.84 10.45 -19.05
CA PHE A 44 9.54 9.87 -19.36
C PHE A 44 9.26 9.98 -20.86
N ARG A 45 8.66 8.93 -21.44
CA ARG A 45 8.31 8.86 -22.86
C ARG A 45 6.92 8.26 -23.05
N LEU A 46 6.18 8.78 -24.03
CA LEU A 46 4.89 8.22 -24.46
C LEU A 46 4.75 8.36 -25.98
N ARG A 47 4.51 7.25 -26.69
CA ARG A 47 4.18 7.30 -28.11
C ARG A 47 2.70 7.63 -28.29
N ALA A 48 2.39 8.86 -28.71
CA ALA A 48 1.03 9.34 -28.96
C ALA A 48 1.01 10.25 -30.21
N PRO A 49 1.11 9.67 -31.42
CA PRO A 49 1.34 10.41 -32.66
C PRO A 49 0.17 11.32 -33.06
N TYR A 50 -1.04 11.03 -32.60
CA TYR A 50 -2.24 11.81 -32.90
C TYR A 50 -2.66 12.76 -31.77
N ALA A 51 -1.97 12.71 -30.62
CA ALA A 51 -2.26 13.63 -29.53
C ALA A 51 -1.87 15.06 -29.91
N ASN A 52 -2.63 16.03 -29.43
CA ASN A 52 -2.35 17.47 -29.59
C ASN A 52 -1.52 18.01 -28.41
N LYS A 53 -1.77 17.48 -27.21
CA LYS A 53 -1.09 17.87 -25.97
C LYS A 53 -0.87 16.66 -25.07
N VAL A 54 0.38 16.49 -24.62
CA VAL A 54 0.72 15.52 -23.57
C VAL A 54 1.43 16.23 -22.43
N MET A 55 1.02 15.92 -21.20
CA MET A 55 1.67 16.38 -19.97
C MET A 55 2.03 15.18 -19.09
N LEU A 56 3.10 15.30 -18.32
CA LEU A 56 3.42 14.40 -17.21
C LEU A 56 2.83 14.98 -15.93
N SER A 57 2.07 14.20 -15.17
CA SER A 57 1.73 14.48 -13.78
C SER A 57 2.59 13.59 -12.89
N LEU A 58 3.55 14.16 -12.17
CA LEU A 58 4.50 13.45 -11.30
C LEU A 58 4.33 13.98 -9.87
N ASN A 59 3.88 13.13 -8.94
CA ASN A 59 3.48 13.54 -7.59
C ASN A 59 2.59 14.80 -7.60
N ASN A 60 1.58 14.82 -8.48
CA ASN A 60 0.63 15.93 -8.68
C ASN A 60 1.23 17.25 -9.22
N LYS A 61 2.51 17.26 -9.62
CA LYS A 61 3.10 18.37 -10.36
C LYS A 61 3.01 18.08 -11.86
N VAL A 62 2.46 19.03 -12.61
CA VAL A 62 2.22 18.87 -14.05
C VAL A 62 3.32 19.55 -14.85
N GLN A 63 3.87 18.84 -15.83
CA GLN A 63 4.89 19.33 -16.75
C GLN A 63 4.52 19.01 -18.19
N ALA A 64 4.65 19.98 -19.10
CA ALA A 64 4.41 19.75 -20.53
C ALA A 64 5.49 18.84 -21.13
N MET A 65 5.09 17.95 -22.04
CA MET A 65 6.00 17.09 -22.80
C MET A 65 6.20 17.66 -24.21
N GLN A 66 7.33 17.32 -24.83
CA GLN A 66 7.66 17.73 -26.21
C GLN A 66 7.51 16.56 -27.16
N LYS A 67 6.85 16.79 -28.31
CA LYS A 67 6.63 15.77 -29.35
C LYS A 67 7.73 15.81 -30.40
N ASP A 68 8.33 14.67 -30.71
CA ASP A 68 9.28 14.53 -31.82
C ASP A 68 8.60 14.19 -33.16
N ALA A 69 9.39 14.13 -34.23
CA ALA A 69 8.93 13.79 -35.58
C ALA A 69 8.35 12.36 -35.71
N LYS A 70 8.63 11.47 -34.76
CA LYS A 70 8.11 10.09 -34.71
C LYS A 70 6.83 9.98 -33.88
N GLY A 71 6.33 11.09 -33.33
CA GLY A 71 5.16 11.14 -32.47
C GLY A 71 5.40 10.62 -31.05
N ILE A 72 6.67 10.62 -30.60
CA ILE A 72 7.04 10.32 -29.23
C ILE A 72 7.07 11.62 -28.44
N TRP A 73 6.31 11.66 -27.36
CA TRP A 73 6.33 12.72 -26.37
C TRP A 73 7.36 12.39 -25.31
N SER A 74 8.22 13.34 -24.95
CA SER A 74 9.22 13.15 -23.90
C SER A 74 9.34 14.34 -22.97
N VAL A 75 9.74 14.06 -21.73
CA VAL A 75 10.14 15.08 -20.76
C VAL A 75 11.13 14.48 -19.75
N THR A 76 12.14 15.27 -19.37
CA THR A 76 13.05 14.91 -18.28
C THR A 76 12.62 15.67 -17.03
N ALA A 77 12.29 14.92 -15.98
CA ALA A 77 12.04 15.50 -14.65
C ALA A 77 13.38 15.90 -14.01
N ALA A 78 13.34 16.95 -13.19
CA ALA A 78 14.49 17.38 -12.39
C ALA A 78 14.97 16.25 -11.46
N ALA A 79 16.23 16.34 -11.02
CA ALA A 79 16.81 15.35 -10.12
C ALA A 79 15.94 15.13 -8.87
N MET A 80 15.63 13.87 -8.59
CA MET A 80 14.80 13.45 -7.47
C MET A 80 15.62 12.67 -6.45
N GLN A 81 15.24 12.77 -5.19
CA GLN A 81 15.87 11.97 -4.13
C GLN A 81 15.55 10.47 -4.34
N PRO A 82 16.38 9.55 -3.84
CA PRO A 82 16.06 8.13 -3.89
C PRO A 82 14.76 7.79 -3.16
N ASP A 83 13.75 7.35 -3.90
CA ASP A 83 12.43 6.99 -3.38
C ASP A 83 11.52 6.41 -4.49
N ILE A 84 10.24 6.20 -4.16
CA ILE A 84 9.19 5.83 -5.11
C ILE A 84 8.30 7.04 -5.43
N TYR A 85 7.98 7.21 -6.71
CA TYR A 85 7.20 8.33 -7.22
C TYR A 85 6.03 7.84 -8.06
N ALA A 86 4.83 8.39 -7.81
CA ALA A 86 3.66 8.09 -8.61
C ALA A 86 3.52 9.11 -9.75
N TYR A 87 3.19 8.62 -10.94
CA TYR A 87 2.97 9.47 -12.10
C TYR A 87 1.88 8.94 -13.03
N ASN A 88 1.36 9.85 -13.86
CA ASN A 88 0.46 9.57 -14.96
C ASN A 88 0.80 10.48 -16.14
N PHE A 89 0.38 10.10 -17.35
CA PHE A 89 0.30 11.03 -18.46
C PHE A 89 -1.08 11.66 -18.54
N ILE A 90 -1.15 12.89 -19.04
CA ILE A 90 -2.39 13.58 -19.39
C ILE A 90 -2.36 13.81 -20.91
N VAL A 91 -3.14 13.06 -21.66
CA VAL A 91 -3.20 13.09 -23.13
C VAL A 91 -4.53 13.72 -23.55
N ASP A 92 -4.49 14.91 -24.15
CA ASP A 92 -5.68 15.65 -24.60
C ASP A 92 -6.79 15.74 -23.51
N SER A 93 -6.38 15.93 -22.26
CA SER A 93 -7.20 15.98 -21.02
C SER A 93 -7.56 14.63 -20.38
N PHE A 94 -7.22 13.50 -20.99
CA PHE A 94 -7.41 12.17 -20.39
C PHE A 94 -6.19 11.77 -19.57
N THR A 95 -6.42 11.35 -18.32
CA THR A 95 -5.37 10.74 -17.50
C THR A 95 -5.18 9.29 -17.90
N VAL A 96 -3.96 8.91 -18.26
CA VAL A 96 -3.60 7.55 -18.65
C VAL A 96 -2.37 7.09 -17.85
N THR A 97 -2.37 5.84 -17.42
CA THR A 97 -1.18 5.18 -16.90
C THR A 97 -0.19 4.95 -18.04
N ASP A 98 1.09 4.81 -17.69
CA ASP A 98 2.13 4.50 -18.65
C ASP A 98 1.98 3.05 -19.15
N PRO A 99 1.62 2.84 -20.44
CA PRO A 99 1.43 1.50 -20.99
C PRO A 99 2.76 0.73 -21.12
N SER A 100 3.90 1.40 -20.96
CA SER A 100 5.23 0.79 -21.01
C SER A 100 5.76 0.32 -19.65
N ASN A 101 5.10 0.71 -18.57
CA ASN A 101 5.58 0.47 -17.22
C ASN A 101 4.74 -0.59 -16.50
N PRO A 102 5.30 -1.77 -16.21
CA PRO A 102 4.58 -2.80 -15.46
C PRO A 102 4.39 -2.46 -13.98
N LEU A 103 5.16 -1.50 -13.45
CA LEU A 103 5.05 -1.06 -12.06
C LEU A 103 3.90 -0.06 -11.92
N ILE A 104 2.75 -0.56 -11.49
CA ILE A 104 1.50 0.20 -11.38
C ILE A 104 0.96 0.10 -9.96
N LYS A 105 0.50 1.22 -9.43
CA LYS A 105 -0.41 1.33 -8.29
C LYS A 105 -1.84 1.17 -8.81
N PHE A 106 -2.53 0.10 -8.40
CA PHE A 106 -3.93 -0.09 -8.75
C PHE A 106 -4.83 0.88 -7.99
N GLY A 107 -5.85 1.44 -8.66
CA GLY A 107 -6.95 2.14 -8.02
C GLY A 107 -8.12 1.19 -7.83
N TYR A 108 -8.65 1.07 -6.61
CA TYR A 108 -9.72 0.11 -6.31
C TYR A 108 -11.01 0.37 -7.12
N TYR A 109 -11.39 1.64 -7.29
CA TYR A 109 -12.50 2.08 -8.17
C TYR A 109 -12.12 3.29 -9.03
N GLY A 110 -10.88 3.36 -9.50
CA GLY A 110 -10.40 4.51 -10.28
C GLY A 110 -9.20 4.19 -11.14
N ASN A 111 -8.73 5.21 -11.86
CA ASN A 111 -7.48 5.09 -12.61
C ASN A 111 -6.32 4.87 -11.64
N GLY A 112 -5.53 3.83 -11.91
CA GLY A 112 -4.28 3.61 -11.21
C GLY A 112 -3.26 4.71 -11.49
N GLN A 113 -2.06 4.54 -10.93
CA GLN A 113 -0.91 5.39 -11.21
C GLN A 113 0.26 4.51 -11.62
N SER A 114 1.05 4.93 -12.61
CA SER A 114 2.34 4.30 -12.82
C SER A 114 3.32 4.73 -11.74
N LEU A 115 4.31 3.90 -11.45
CA LEU A 115 5.29 4.14 -10.39
C LEU A 115 6.69 4.11 -10.98
N VAL A 116 7.57 4.98 -10.52
CA VAL A 116 8.99 4.95 -10.83
C VAL A 116 9.79 4.97 -9.54
N VAL A 117 10.85 4.16 -9.48
CA VAL A 117 11.76 4.07 -8.35
C VAL A 117 13.07 4.74 -8.73
N VAL A 118 13.52 5.69 -7.91
CA VAL A 118 14.87 6.23 -7.95
C VAL A 118 15.69 5.47 -6.91
N PRO A 119 16.68 4.65 -7.30
CA PRO A 119 17.43 3.82 -6.38
C PRO A 119 18.38 4.66 -5.52
N SER A 120 18.76 4.16 -4.34
CA SER A 120 19.81 4.76 -3.51
C SER A 120 21.11 3.99 -3.56
N THR A 121 22.19 4.62 -3.10
CA THR A 121 23.49 3.96 -2.89
C THR A 121 24.10 4.49 -1.60
N PRO A 122 24.25 3.66 -0.54
CA PRO A 122 23.81 2.26 -0.44
C PRO A 122 22.28 2.10 -0.52
N PRO A 123 21.75 0.90 -0.84
CA PRO A 123 20.30 0.66 -0.94
C PRO A 123 19.59 0.88 0.39
N ASN A 124 18.39 1.48 0.36
CA ASN A 124 17.54 1.59 1.55
C ASN A 124 16.85 0.26 1.89
N ASN A 125 16.17 0.22 3.04
CA ASN A 125 15.43 -0.98 3.48
C ASN A 125 14.21 -1.31 2.62
N TRP A 126 13.71 -0.41 1.78
CA TRP A 126 12.64 -0.67 0.81
C TRP A 126 13.15 -1.02 -0.59
N GLU A 127 14.44 -1.34 -0.73
CA GLU A 127 15.05 -1.80 -1.98
C GLU A 127 15.42 -3.28 -1.85
N LEU A 128 15.34 -4.03 -2.95
CA LEU A 128 15.68 -5.44 -2.97
C LEU A 128 17.17 -5.62 -2.65
N GLN A 129 17.47 -6.49 -1.69
CA GLN A 129 18.84 -6.81 -1.26
C GLN A 129 19.01 -8.33 -1.23
N ASP A 130 20.27 -8.79 -1.20
CA ASP A 130 20.60 -10.22 -1.12
C ASP A 130 20.47 -10.71 0.34
N VAL A 131 19.22 -10.95 0.76
CA VAL A 131 18.85 -11.43 2.10
C VAL A 131 17.79 -12.54 1.98
N PRO A 132 17.59 -13.39 3.01
CA PRO A 132 16.47 -14.32 3.02
C PRO A 132 15.13 -13.59 2.86
N HIS A 133 14.25 -14.12 2.01
CA HIS A 133 12.97 -13.50 1.70
C HIS A 133 11.79 -14.27 2.28
N GLY A 134 10.81 -13.52 2.79
CA GLY A 134 9.52 -14.04 3.21
C GLY A 134 8.61 -14.41 2.04
N ALA A 135 7.44 -14.94 2.36
CA ALA A 135 6.41 -15.29 1.38
C ALA A 135 5.16 -14.42 1.57
N VAL A 136 4.51 -14.03 0.47
CA VAL A 136 3.24 -13.30 0.49
C VAL A 136 2.16 -14.18 -0.14
N ALA A 137 1.13 -14.52 0.63
CA ALA A 137 0.01 -15.35 0.20
C ALA A 137 -1.29 -14.55 0.15
N ARG A 138 -2.07 -14.70 -0.92
CA ARG A 138 -3.41 -14.12 -1.06
C ARG A 138 -4.47 -15.11 -0.57
N HIS A 139 -5.44 -14.61 0.19
CA HIS A 139 -6.62 -15.35 0.64
C HIS A 139 -7.89 -14.69 0.13
N LEU A 140 -8.84 -15.50 -0.32
CA LEU A 140 -10.16 -15.04 -0.78
C LEU A 140 -11.22 -15.57 0.18
N PHE A 141 -12.17 -14.73 0.56
CA PHE A 141 -13.28 -15.14 1.42
C PHE A 141 -14.53 -14.33 1.14
N LYS A 142 -15.69 -14.89 1.49
CA LYS A 142 -16.95 -14.16 1.49
C LYS A 142 -17.19 -13.60 2.90
N SER A 143 -17.34 -12.28 3.01
CA SER A 143 -17.67 -11.64 4.28
C SER A 143 -19.18 -11.71 4.53
N ALA A 144 -19.58 -12.25 5.68
CA ALA A 144 -20.95 -12.18 6.16
C ALA A 144 -21.26 -10.82 6.79
N VAL A 145 -20.26 -10.17 7.41
CA VAL A 145 -20.39 -8.82 7.97
C VAL A 145 -20.63 -7.77 6.88
N ILE A 146 -19.90 -7.84 5.78
CA ILE A 146 -19.93 -6.82 4.70
C ILE A 146 -20.89 -7.21 3.58
N GLY A 147 -21.04 -8.52 3.32
CA GLY A 147 -21.96 -9.05 2.31
C GLY A 147 -21.37 -9.20 0.91
N ASP A 148 -20.04 -9.16 0.75
CA ASP A 148 -19.35 -9.32 -0.54
C ASP A 148 -18.13 -10.26 -0.49
N GLN A 149 -17.50 -10.47 -1.65
CA GLN A 149 -16.26 -11.23 -1.79
C GLN A 149 -15.08 -10.31 -1.54
N ARG A 150 -14.15 -10.76 -0.72
CA ARG A 150 -13.03 -9.95 -0.23
C ARG A 150 -11.74 -10.75 -0.25
N ASP A 151 -10.63 -10.04 -0.13
CA ASP A 151 -9.32 -10.63 0.02
C ASP A 151 -8.49 -9.98 1.14
N PHE A 152 -7.51 -10.75 1.58
CA PHE A 152 -6.42 -10.26 2.42
C PHE A 152 -5.12 -10.97 2.00
N TYR A 153 -4.00 -10.33 2.30
CA TYR A 153 -2.67 -10.85 2.04
C TYR A 153 -1.97 -11.13 3.35
N VAL A 154 -1.20 -12.21 3.38
CA VAL A 154 -0.41 -12.59 4.55
C VAL A 154 1.05 -12.68 4.13
N TYR A 155 1.89 -11.83 4.71
CA TYR A 155 3.33 -12.00 4.71
C TYR A 155 3.73 -12.93 5.85
N THR A 156 4.53 -13.95 5.54
CA THR A 156 5.23 -14.78 6.52
C THR A 156 6.74 -14.54 6.42
N PRO A 157 7.45 -14.42 7.55
CA PRO A 157 8.86 -14.04 7.55
C PRO A 157 9.74 -15.15 6.94
N PRO A 158 10.98 -14.84 6.53
CA PRO A 158 11.94 -15.84 6.08
C PRO A 158 12.08 -16.96 7.11
N GLY A 159 12.07 -18.22 6.66
CA GLY A 159 12.13 -19.39 7.54
C GLY A 159 10.88 -19.60 8.41
N TYR A 160 9.71 -19.10 7.99
CA TYR A 160 8.45 -19.37 8.66
C TYR A 160 8.21 -20.88 8.86
N ASP A 161 7.94 -21.27 10.10
CA ASP A 161 7.63 -22.65 10.49
C ASP A 161 6.27 -22.72 11.19
N ALA A 162 5.31 -23.34 10.51
CA ALA A 162 3.96 -23.55 11.03
C ALA A 162 3.92 -24.48 12.26
N LYS A 163 4.98 -25.25 12.53
CA LYS A 163 5.06 -26.24 13.61
C LYS A 163 5.90 -25.80 14.79
N ARG A 164 6.55 -24.63 14.73
CA ARG A 164 7.38 -24.17 15.85
C ARG A 164 6.53 -23.95 17.10
N LYS A 165 7.11 -24.21 18.28
CA LYS A 165 6.40 -24.16 19.57
C LYS A 165 5.81 -22.77 19.89
N GLU A 166 6.59 -21.72 19.66
CA GLU A 166 6.16 -20.35 19.94
C GLU A 166 5.39 -19.78 18.76
N THR A 167 4.23 -19.19 18.97
CA THR A 167 3.50 -18.49 17.89
C THR A 167 4.29 -17.26 17.40
N TYR A 168 4.02 -16.84 16.16
CA TYR A 168 4.52 -15.58 15.62
C TYR A 168 3.62 -14.42 16.09
N PRO A 169 4.18 -13.26 16.48
CA PRO A 169 3.38 -12.07 16.64
C PRO A 169 2.82 -11.61 15.28
N VAL A 170 1.72 -10.87 15.31
CA VAL A 170 0.96 -10.49 14.11
C VAL A 170 0.76 -8.98 14.04
N LEU A 171 1.09 -8.37 12.91
CA LEU A 171 0.73 -6.99 12.58
C LEU A 171 -0.41 -7.00 11.53
N TYR A 172 -1.53 -6.37 11.84
CA TYR A 172 -2.59 -6.09 10.87
C TYR A 172 -2.36 -4.70 10.30
N LEU A 173 -2.16 -4.59 8.98
CA LEU A 173 -1.65 -3.38 8.33
C LEU A 173 -2.60 -2.90 7.23
N LEU A 174 -3.15 -1.68 7.40
CA LEU A 174 -4.31 -1.21 6.65
C LEU A 174 -3.92 -0.14 5.62
N HIS A 175 -4.49 -0.24 4.41
CA HIS A 175 -4.23 0.69 3.31
C HIS A 175 -5.10 1.96 3.40
N GLY A 176 -4.80 2.96 2.56
CA GLY A 176 -5.58 4.19 2.47
C GLY A 176 -6.76 4.09 1.50
N ILE A 177 -7.58 5.14 1.46
CA ILE A 177 -8.67 5.21 0.50
C ILE A 177 -8.15 5.24 -0.95
N GLY A 178 -8.82 4.52 -1.86
CA GLY A 178 -8.42 4.39 -3.25
C GLY A 178 -7.48 3.20 -3.52
N ASP A 179 -6.86 2.67 -2.47
CA ASP A 179 -5.98 1.50 -2.55
C ASP A 179 -6.75 0.20 -2.25
N ASP A 180 -6.05 -0.94 -2.30
CA ASP A 180 -6.59 -2.26 -1.99
C ASP A 180 -5.63 -3.09 -1.10
N ALA A 181 -6.02 -4.32 -0.75
CA ALA A 181 -5.28 -5.20 0.16
C ALA A 181 -3.83 -5.51 -0.28
N ARG A 182 -3.46 -5.29 -1.55
CA ARG A 182 -2.09 -5.46 -2.06
C ARG A 182 -1.19 -4.27 -1.84
N ALA A 183 -1.74 -3.11 -1.48
CA ALA A 183 -1.03 -1.85 -1.61
C ALA A 183 0.28 -1.80 -0.80
N TRP A 184 0.27 -2.36 0.42
CA TRP A 184 1.46 -2.42 1.26
C TRP A 184 2.59 -3.27 0.68
N THR A 185 2.30 -4.41 0.06
CA THR A 185 3.33 -5.24 -0.58
C THR A 185 3.74 -4.69 -1.94
N GLN A 186 2.79 -4.26 -2.76
CA GLN A 186 3.05 -3.85 -4.15
C GLN A 186 3.65 -2.44 -4.28
N ILE A 187 3.27 -1.51 -3.40
CA ILE A 187 3.66 -0.10 -3.47
C ILE A 187 4.52 0.29 -2.27
N GLY A 188 4.10 -0.18 -1.09
CA GLY A 188 4.85 0.03 0.15
C GLY A 188 6.12 -0.80 0.25
N PHE A 189 6.29 -1.84 -0.57
CA PHE A 189 7.38 -2.82 -0.45
C PHE A 189 7.54 -3.35 0.98
N GLU A 190 6.41 -3.56 1.67
CA GLU A 190 6.34 -4.02 3.06
C GLU A 190 7.17 -5.28 3.29
N ASN A 191 7.00 -6.30 2.45
CA ASN A 191 7.77 -7.54 2.56
C ASN A 191 9.29 -7.32 2.45
N ILE A 192 9.74 -6.41 1.57
CA ILE A 192 11.17 -6.08 1.40
C ILE A 192 11.71 -5.33 2.63
N ILE A 193 10.94 -4.37 3.16
CA ILE A 193 11.28 -3.66 4.40
C ILE A 193 11.47 -4.65 5.54
N LEU A 194 10.52 -5.57 5.70
CA LEU A 194 10.57 -6.55 6.79
C LEU A 194 11.70 -7.55 6.62
N ASP A 195 11.93 -8.09 5.41
CA ASP A 195 13.04 -9.01 5.13
C ASP A 195 14.38 -8.37 5.49
N ASN A 196 14.61 -7.13 5.03
CA ASN A 196 15.84 -6.39 5.30
C ASN A 196 16.03 -6.10 6.80
N LEU A 197 14.97 -5.69 7.50
CA LEU A 197 15.02 -5.45 8.94
C LEU A 197 15.22 -6.74 9.77
N ILE A 198 14.65 -7.87 9.34
CA ILE A 198 14.84 -9.18 9.96
C ILE A 198 16.28 -9.64 9.77
N ALA A 199 16.82 -9.53 8.56
CA ALA A 199 18.22 -9.87 8.26
C ALA A 199 19.21 -9.02 9.06
N GLN A 200 18.86 -7.75 9.31
CA GLN A 200 19.62 -6.84 10.17
C GLN A 200 19.40 -7.06 11.68
N VAL A 201 18.55 -8.01 12.08
CA VAL A 201 18.18 -8.30 13.47
C VAL A 201 17.59 -7.09 14.20
N LYS A 202 16.95 -6.17 13.45
CA LYS A 202 16.30 -4.97 14.01
C LYS A 202 14.87 -5.23 14.47
N ILE A 203 14.21 -6.24 13.90
CA ILE A 203 12.85 -6.65 14.26
C ILE A 203 12.79 -8.17 14.52
N LYS A 204 11.84 -8.58 15.36
CA LYS A 204 11.50 -10.01 15.52
C LYS A 204 10.74 -10.48 14.28
N PRO A 205 10.95 -11.72 13.80
CA PRO A 205 10.11 -12.32 12.77
C PRO A 205 8.63 -12.28 13.16
N MET A 206 7.79 -11.72 12.30
CA MET A 206 6.35 -11.52 12.52
C MET A 206 5.55 -11.85 11.27
N ILE A 207 4.28 -12.19 11.46
CA ILE A 207 3.31 -12.29 10.37
C ILE A 207 2.72 -10.88 10.15
N VAL A 208 2.52 -10.49 8.89
CA VAL A 208 1.79 -9.25 8.55
C VAL A 208 0.57 -9.59 7.72
N VAL A 209 -0.57 -9.00 8.08
CA VAL A 209 -1.87 -9.25 7.44
C VAL A 209 -2.39 -7.94 6.87
N ASN A 210 -2.42 -7.85 5.55
CA ASN A 210 -2.95 -6.70 4.82
C ASN A 210 -4.38 -6.99 4.38
N THR A 211 -5.37 -6.25 4.91
CA THR A 211 -6.79 -6.49 4.63
C THR A 211 -7.36 -5.42 3.71
N LEU A 212 -8.47 -5.74 3.03
CA LEU A 212 -9.27 -4.75 2.33
C LEU A 212 -10.06 -3.91 3.36
N GLY A 213 -9.73 -2.63 3.49
CA GLY A 213 -10.18 -1.74 4.57
C GLY A 213 -11.66 -1.30 4.52
N TYR A 214 -12.34 -1.46 3.38
CA TYR A 214 -13.68 -0.86 3.22
C TYR A 214 -14.75 -1.59 4.03
N GLY A 215 -15.51 -0.92 4.89
CA GLY A 215 -16.53 -1.54 5.74
C GLY A 215 -17.93 -1.64 5.12
N VAL A 216 -18.06 -1.37 3.83
CA VAL A 216 -19.32 -1.27 3.11
C VAL A 216 -19.18 -1.85 1.71
N PRO A 217 -20.20 -2.56 1.19
CA PRO A 217 -20.10 -3.21 -0.11
C PRO A 217 -20.11 -2.20 -1.25
N LYS A 218 -19.33 -2.47 -2.29
CA LYS A 218 -19.33 -1.72 -3.58
C LYS A 218 -19.03 -0.21 -3.50
N THR A 219 -18.53 0.28 -2.37
CA THR A 219 -18.09 1.68 -2.19
C THR A 219 -16.87 1.73 -1.26
N MET A 220 -16.11 2.82 -1.31
CA MET A 220 -14.97 3.05 -0.42
C MET A 220 -15.35 3.79 0.86
N ILE A 221 -16.51 4.44 0.88
CA ILE A 221 -16.95 5.28 1.97
C ILE A 221 -18.44 5.03 2.19
N GLY A 222 -18.81 4.86 3.45
CA GLY A 222 -20.20 4.71 3.84
C GLY A 222 -20.38 4.76 5.35
N ASP A 223 -21.64 4.83 5.74
CA ASP A 223 -22.06 4.85 7.13
C ASP A 223 -21.70 3.52 7.80
N GLY A 224 -21.16 3.59 9.02
CA GLY A 224 -20.77 2.38 9.76
C GLY A 224 -19.53 1.67 9.21
N SER A 225 -18.77 2.29 8.29
CA SER A 225 -17.62 1.62 7.64
C SER A 225 -16.57 1.17 8.66
N PHE A 226 -16.19 2.01 9.63
CA PHE A 226 -15.13 1.64 10.59
C PHE A 226 -15.61 0.55 11.55
N GLU A 227 -16.87 0.60 11.97
CA GLU A 227 -17.54 -0.41 12.80
C GLU A 227 -17.59 -1.76 12.08
N ASN A 228 -18.06 -1.77 10.83
CA ASN A 228 -18.23 -2.98 10.04
C ASN A 228 -16.89 -3.57 9.62
N PHE A 229 -15.93 -2.74 9.23
CA PHE A 229 -14.56 -3.19 9.00
C PHE A 229 -13.97 -3.84 10.27
N THR A 230 -14.12 -3.19 11.42
CA THR A 230 -13.63 -3.73 12.70
C THR A 230 -14.28 -5.08 13.01
N LYS A 231 -15.60 -5.23 12.83
CA LYS A 231 -16.31 -6.51 12.99
C LYS A 231 -15.81 -7.58 12.02
N CYS A 232 -15.59 -7.23 10.75
CA CYS A 232 -15.06 -8.15 9.73
C CYS A 232 -13.63 -8.61 10.10
N LEU A 233 -12.76 -7.67 10.50
CA LEU A 233 -11.41 -7.97 10.96
C LEU A 233 -11.43 -8.96 12.13
N LEU A 234 -12.13 -8.62 13.21
CA LEU A 234 -12.12 -9.39 14.45
C LEU A 234 -12.80 -10.77 14.31
N ASN A 235 -13.92 -10.84 13.59
CA ASN A 235 -14.76 -12.04 13.57
C ASN A 235 -14.54 -12.94 12.34
N GLU A 236 -13.91 -12.43 11.28
CA GLU A 236 -13.76 -13.18 10.03
C GLU A 236 -12.30 -13.32 9.62
N VAL A 237 -11.50 -12.25 9.63
CA VAL A 237 -10.11 -12.29 9.17
C VAL A 237 -9.19 -12.91 10.22
N MET A 238 -9.18 -12.38 11.45
CA MET A 238 -8.29 -12.87 12.51
C MET A 238 -8.47 -14.38 12.77
N PRO A 239 -9.69 -14.93 12.85
CA PRO A 239 -9.87 -16.36 13.04
C PRO A 239 -9.33 -17.20 11.87
N GLN A 240 -9.44 -16.71 10.63
CA GLN A 240 -8.85 -17.38 9.46
C GLN A 240 -7.32 -17.38 9.51
N VAL A 241 -6.71 -16.25 9.89
CA VAL A 241 -5.25 -16.16 10.07
C VAL A 241 -4.79 -17.12 11.15
N GLU A 242 -5.44 -17.12 12.30
CA GLU A 242 -5.12 -18.00 13.44
C GLU A 242 -5.33 -19.49 13.17
N LYS A 243 -6.22 -19.82 12.23
CA LYS A 243 -6.45 -21.20 11.80
C LYS A 243 -5.38 -21.68 10.82
N ASN A 244 -4.97 -20.80 9.90
CA ASN A 244 -4.13 -21.17 8.76
C ASN A 244 -2.63 -20.92 9.03
N TYR A 245 -2.32 -20.13 10.05
CA TYR A 245 -0.96 -19.75 10.41
C TYR A 245 -0.69 -19.96 11.90
N ASN A 246 0.57 -20.16 12.26
CA ASN A 246 1.05 -20.22 13.65
C ASN A 246 1.09 -18.81 14.27
N ALA A 247 -0.06 -18.14 14.29
CA ALA A 247 -0.26 -16.76 14.64
C ALA A 247 -0.70 -16.62 16.11
N SER A 248 -0.14 -15.63 16.81
CA SER A 248 -0.46 -15.42 18.22
C SER A 248 -1.87 -14.88 18.44
N LYS A 249 -2.49 -15.38 19.52
CA LYS A 249 -3.79 -14.90 20.00
C LYS A 249 -3.72 -13.89 21.14
N GLU A 250 -2.53 -13.69 21.69
CA GLU A 250 -2.29 -12.78 22.81
C GLU A 250 -2.27 -11.33 22.31
N SER A 251 -2.98 -10.43 23.00
CA SER A 251 -3.01 -9.01 22.61
C SER A 251 -1.64 -8.33 22.67
N SER A 252 -0.77 -8.75 23.58
CA SER A 252 0.63 -8.32 23.68
C SER A 252 1.46 -8.68 22.44
N LYS A 253 0.99 -9.62 21.62
CA LYS A 253 1.63 -10.10 20.38
C LYS A 253 0.80 -9.76 19.13
N ARG A 254 -0.16 -8.84 19.24
CA ARG A 254 -0.97 -8.34 18.13
C ARG A 254 -0.86 -6.82 18.02
N ALA A 255 -0.48 -6.37 16.84
CA ALA A 255 -0.40 -4.97 16.46
C ALA A 255 -1.41 -4.66 15.36
N ILE A 256 -1.89 -3.41 15.31
CA ILE A 256 -2.69 -2.89 14.21
C ILE A 256 -2.16 -1.52 13.81
N ALA A 257 -1.94 -1.31 12.52
CA ALA A 257 -1.54 0.00 12.01
C ALA A 257 -2.11 0.25 10.62
N GLY A 258 -2.08 1.50 10.15
CA GLY A 258 -2.50 1.79 8.79
C GLY A 258 -2.21 3.21 8.35
N LEU A 259 -2.42 3.48 7.06
CA LEU A 259 -2.20 4.79 6.46
C LEU A 259 -3.50 5.51 6.09
N SER A 260 -3.56 6.83 6.20
CA SER A 260 -4.71 7.64 5.77
C SER A 260 -6.04 7.15 6.39
N MET A 261 -7.02 6.77 5.57
CA MET A 261 -8.24 6.06 6.00
C MET A 261 -7.91 4.86 6.91
N GLY A 262 -7.04 3.96 6.46
CA GLY A 262 -6.59 2.80 7.24
C GLY A 262 -5.89 3.18 8.54
N GLY A 263 -5.28 4.36 8.62
CA GLY A 263 -4.70 4.88 9.85
C GLY A 263 -5.76 5.30 10.88
N ALA A 264 -6.85 5.90 10.43
CA ALA A 264 -8.00 6.18 11.28
C ALA A 264 -8.73 4.88 11.67
N GLU A 265 -8.89 3.93 10.73
CA GLU A 265 -9.47 2.60 11.01
C GLU A 265 -8.64 1.81 12.02
N ALA A 266 -7.31 1.81 11.90
CA ALA A 266 -6.42 1.12 12.82
C ALA A 266 -6.51 1.67 14.23
N VAL A 267 -6.54 3.00 14.38
CA VAL A 267 -6.68 3.66 15.68
C VAL A 267 -8.08 3.41 16.26
N TYR A 268 -9.13 3.51 15.45
CA TYR A 268 -10.51 3.19 15.85
C TYR A 268 -10.64 1.76 16.36
N ALA A 269 -10.19 0.77 15.56
CA ALA A 269 -10.27 -0.64 15.91
C ALA A 269 -9.38 -0.98 17.11
N GLY A 270 -8.15 -0.45 17.15
CA GLY A 270 -7.19 -0.70 18.21
C GLY A 270 -7.65 -0.20 19.57
N LEU A 271 -8.01 1.09 19.68
CA LEU A 271 -8.37 1.70 20.95
C LEU A 271 -9.71 1.20 21.51
N ASN A 272 -10.66 0.84 20.64
CA ASN A 272 -11.92 0.22 21.07
C ASN A 272 -11.78 -1.28 21.40
N ASN A 273 -10.65 -1.93 21.07
CA ASN A 273 -10.43 -3.36 21.29
C ASN A 273 -9.04 -3.63 21.89
N THR A 274 -8.69 -2.95 22.98
CA THR A 274 -7.37 -3.10 23.65
C THR A 274 -7.14 -4.48 24.29
N ASN A 275 -8.21 -5.27 24.47
CA ASN A 275 -8.11 -6.70 24.79
C ASN A 275 -7.60 -7.55 23.61
N MET A 276 -7.60 -7.00 22.39
CA MET A 276 -7.15 -7.67 21.17
C MET A 276 -5.81 -7.10 20.65
N PHE A 277 -5.56 -5.79 20.83
CA PHE A 277 -4.36 -5.11 20.34
C PHE A 277 -3.69 -4.27 21.44
N GLN A 278 -2.38 -4.43 21.60
CA GLN A 278 -1.59 -3.56 22.50
C GLN A 278 -0.64 -2.61 21.76
N TRP A 279 -0.50 -2.75 20.44
CA TRP A 279 0.38 -1.92 19.62
C TRP A 279 -0.44 -1.32 18.48
N ILE A 280 -0.61 0.00 18.49
CA ILE A 280 -1.54 0.71 17.61
C ILE A 280 -0.78 1.80 16.85
N GLY A 281 -0.93 1.88 15.54
CA GLY A 281 -0.24 2.85 14.68
C GLY A 281 -1.15 3.58 13.70
N GLY A 282 -1.12 4.91 13.71
CA GLY A 282 -1.73 5.77 12.70
C GLY A 282 -0.68 6.48 11.86
N PHE A 283 -0.67 6.25 10.55
CA PHE A 283 0.24 6.89 9.60
C PHE A 283 -0.51 7.89 8.71
N SER A 284 -0.29 9.18 8.94
CA SER A 284 -0.99 10.27 8.26
C SER A 284 -2.50 10.07 8.29
N SER A 285 -3.05 9.79 9.47
CA SER A 285 -4.41 9.26 9.62
C SER A 285 -5.48 10.27 9.23
N ALA A 286 -6.53 9.79 8.55
CA ALA A 286 -7.67 10.60 8.15
C ALA A 286 -8.71 10.71 9.28
N PHE A 287 -8.32 11.24 10.45
CA PHE A 287 -9.23 11.39 11.59
C PHE A 287 -10.42 12.31 11.29
N ILE A 288 -10.31 13.16 10.26
CA ILE A 288 -11.43 13.91 9.67
C ILE A 288 -12.60 13.01 9.21
N MET A 289 -12.40 11.70 9.04
CA MET A 289 -13.43 10.74 8.67
C MET A 289 -14.27 10.26 9.87
N TYR A 290 -13.86 10.55 11.11
CA TYR A 290 -14.66 10.26 12.28
C TYR A 290 -15.93 11.11 12.33
N ARG A 291 -17.02 10.52 12.82
CA ARG A 291 -18.36 11.13 12.81
C ARG A 291 -18.83 11.54 14.20
N GLY A 292 -19.68 12.56 14.27
CA GLY A 292 -20.33 12.96 15.53
C GLY A 292 -21.61 12.18 15.81
N ALA A 293 -22.01 12.14 17.09
CA ALA A 293 -23.31 11.63 17.52
C ALA A 293 -24.45 12.41 16.84
N GLY A 294 -24.94 11.93 15.69
CA GLY A 294 -26.05 12.53 14.96
C GLY A 294 -25.70 13.39 13.73
N ARG A 295 -24.46 13.37 13.22
CA ARG A 295 -24.12 14.03 11.93
C ARG A 295 -23.67 13.02 10.87
N ALA A 296 -24.38 12.98 9.75
CA ALA A 296 -23.87 12.46 8.49
C ALA A 296 -23.19 13.60 7.74
N GLY A 297 -21.91 13.43 7.36
CA GLY A 297 -21.23 14.42 6.54
C GLY A 297 -19.73 14.20 6.41
N MET A 298 -19.25 14.27 5.18
CA MET A 298 -17.85 14.46 4.80
C MET A 298 -17.26 15.76 5.39
N PRO A 299 -15.92 15.85 5.50
CA PRO A 299 -15.24 16.43 6.63
C PRO A 299 -15.39 17.94 6.77
N VAL A 300 -15.31 18.39 8.03
CA VAL A 300 -14.86 19.73 8.40
C VAL A 300 -13.62 20.03 7.56
N THR A 301 -13.54 21.21 6.95
CA THR A 301 -12.29 21.65 6.30
C THR A 301 -11.14 21.35 7.24
N ASN A 302 -10.06 20.77 6.72
CA ASN A 302 -8.89 20.29 7.48
C ASN A 302 -8.02 21.44 8.06
N GLN A 303 -8.70 22.50 8.51
CA GLN A 303 -8.23 23.76 9.06
C GLN A 303 -9.07 24.16 10.28
N GLN A 304 -10.01 23.32 10.72
CA GLN A 304 -10.84 23.55 11.89
C GLN A 304 -10.74 22.36 12.84
N ALA A 305 -10.54 22.66 14.12
CA ALA A 305 -10.49 21.66 15.17
C ALA A 305 -11.77 20.83 15.19
N THR A 306 -11.62 19.53 15.40
CA THR A 306 -12.77 18.63 15.53
C THR A 306 -13.39 18.86 16.91
N ASP A 307 -14.72 18.95 16.97
CA ASP A 307 -15.42 18.97 18.25
C ASP A 307 -15.06 17.72 19.05
N ALA A 308 -14.63 17.89 20.31
CA ALA A 308 -14.29 16.78 21.20
C ALA A 308 -15.44 15.77 21.34
N ALA A 309 -16.69 16.19 21.16
CA ALA A 309 -17.85 15.30 21.13
C ALA A 309 -17.77 14.24 20.02
N VAL A 310 -17.11 14.54 18.89
CA VAL A 310 -16.85 13.57 17.80
C VAL A 310 -15.90 12.50 18.30
N TYR A 311 -14.74 12.87 18.84
CA TYR A 311 -13.79 11.88 19.35
C TYR A 311 -14.38 11.08 20.52
N ASN A 312 -15.08 11.72 21.45
CA ASN A 312 -15.74 11.04 22.57
C ASN A 312 -16.82 10.05 22.09
N TYR A 313 -17.49 10.33 20.97
CA TYR A 313 -18.44 9.41 20.36
C TYR A 313 -17.76 8.19 19.72
N ASN A 314 -16.64 8.37 19.05
CA ASN A 314 -15.90 7.27 18.39
C ASN A 314 -15.07 6.44 19.36
N PHE A 315 -14.72 6.99 20.52
CA PHE A 315 -13.93 6.35 21.58
C PHE A 315 -14.64 6.44 22.93
N PRO A 316 -15.84 5.83 23.06
CA PRO A 316 -16.64 5.97 24.26
C PRO A 316 -15.91 5.38 25.47
N GLY A 317 -15.74 6.20 26.52
CA GLY A 317 -15.13 5.76 27.77
C GLY A 317 -13.61 5.61 27.74
N ILE A 318 -12.93 6.10 26.70
CA ILE A 318 -11.47 6.16 26.71
C ILE A 318 -10.99 7.26 27.67
N ASN A 319 -9.94 6.95 28.43
CA ASN A 319 -9.28 7.81 29.41
C ASN A 319 -7.88 7.24 29.72
N GLU A 320 -7.20 7.77 30.73
CA GLU A 320 -5.85 7.38 31.11
C GLU A 320 -5.68 5.88 31.39
N LYS A 321 -6.74 5.16 31.78
CA LYS A 321 -6.69 3.71 32.04
C LYS A 321 -6.36 2.89 30.80
N VAL A 322 -6.48 3.46 29.60
CA VAL A 322 -6.04 2.78 28.37
C VAL A 322 -4.52 2.56 28.39
N ASN A 323 -3.76 3.41 29.08
CA ASN A 323 -2.30 3.33 29.16
C ASN A 323 -1.82 2.02 29.81
N ASP A 324 -2.63 1.41 30.68
CA ASP A 324 -2.32 0.12 31.29
C ASP A 324 -2.54 -1.06 30.34
N LYS A 325 -3.32 -0.84 29.27
CA LYS A 325 -3.74 -1.87 28.32
C LYS A 325 -2.92 -1.87 27.04
N ILE A 326 -2.30 -0.75 26.67
CA ILE A 326 -1.51 -0.63 25.44
C ILE A 326 -0.03 -0.44 25.75
N LYS A 327 0.83 -0.98 24.89
CA LYS A 327 2.29 -0.81 24.93
C LYS A 327 2.74 0.37 24.07
N LEU A 328 2.03 0.64 22.98
CA LEU A 328 2.36 1.71 22.05
C LEU A 328 1.10 2.23 21.35
N LEU A 329 0.89 3.54 21.41
CA LEU A 329 0.07 4.29 20.47
C LEU A 329 1.00 5.21 19.67
N TRP A 330 1.17 4.93 18.39
CA TRP A 330 2.02 5.70 17.47
C TRP A 330 1.13 6.55 16.57
N ILE A 331 1.32 7.86 16.58
CA ILE A 331 0.64 8.80 15.68
C ILE A 331 1.73 9.51 14.89
N SER A 332 1.63 9.42 13.57
CA SER A 332 2.61 10.06 12.68
C SER A 332 1.96 10.75 11.50
N CYS A 333 2.61 11.76 10.97
CA CYS A 333 2.12 12.46 9.77
C CYS A 333 3.27 13.08 8.99
N GLY A 334 3.06 13.29 7.68
CA GLY A 334 3.98 14.04 6.85
C GLY A 334 4.00 15.52 7.24
N THR A 335 5.17 16.16 7.30
CA THR A 335 5.30 17.60 7.64
C THR A 335 4.63 18.53 6.63
N SER A 336 4.38 18.04 5.41
CA SER A 336 3.68 18.76 4.33
C SER A 336 2.41 18.01 3.89
N ASP A 337 1.95 17.08 4.72
CA ASP A 337 0.70 16.37 4.49
C ASP A 337 -0.47 17.33 4.69
N PHE A 338 -1.49 17.22 3.85
CA PHE A 338 -2.70 17.98 4.11
C PHE A 338 -3.26 17.58 5.48
N LEU A 339 -3.36 16.29 5.82
CA LEU A 339 -3.93 15.80 7.09
C LEU A 339 -3.12 16.13 8.36
N LEU A 340 -2.02 16.88 8.26
CA LEU A 340 -1.20 17.23 9.43
C LEU A 340 -2.03 17.93 10.52
N PHE A 341 -2.87 18.89 10.14
CA PHE A 341 -3.74 19.59 11.09
C PHE A 341 -4.65 18.62 11.84
N SER A 342 -5.34 17.72 11.12
CA SER A 342 -6.22 16.72 11.73
C SER A 342 -5.48 15.76 12.68
N ASN A 343 -4.24 15.40 12.37
CA ASN A 343 -3.44 14.55 13.26
C ASN A 343 -3.06 15.31 14.54
N LYS A 344 -2.65 16.58 14.43
CA LYS A 344 -2.36 17.45 15.60
C LYS A 344 -3.57 17.71 16.48
N ASP A 345 -4.73 17.85 15.86
CA ASP A 345 -6.01 18.01 16.57
C ASP A 345 -6.35 16.75 17.38
N PHE A 346 -6.20 15.56 16.80
CA PHE A 346 -6.39 14.30 17.52
C PHE A 346 -5.36 14.09 18.63
N GLU A 347 -4.07 14.38 18.38
CA GLU A 347 -3.02 14.36 19.42
C GLU A 347 -3.37 15.27 20.61
N SER A 348 -3.92 16.45 20.32
CA SER A 348 -4.38 17.40 21.36
C SER A 348 -5.55 16.84 22.16
N TRP A 349 -6.47 16.12 21.52
CA TRP A 349 -7.54 15.43 22.23
C TRP A 349 -7.02 14.26 23.09
N LEU A 350 -6.11 13.43 22.57
CA LEU A 350 -5.48 12.34 23.34
C LEU A 350 -4.76 12.87 24.59
N ALA A 351 -4.03 13.98 24.46
CA ALA A 351 -3.34 14.62 25.58
C ALA A 351 -4.33 15.09 26.67
N LYS A 352 -5.50 15.64 26.27
CA LYS A 352 -6.57 16.03 27.21
C LYS A 352 -7.19 14.83 27.94
N GLN A 353 -7.15 13.64 27.35
CA GLN A 353 -7.57 12.39 28.00
C GLN A 353 -6.43 11.73 28.82
N ASN A 354 -5.26 12.37 28.94
CA ASN A 354 -4.06 11.81 29.58
C ASN A 354 -3.62 10.46 28.98
N ILE A 355 -3.77 10.28 27.66
CA ILE A 355 -3.36 9.07 26.95
C ILE A 355 -1.91 9.22 26.49
N ASN A 356 -1.10 8.20 26.75
CA ASN A 356 0.29 8.13 26.31
C ASN A 356 0.35 7.78 24.82
N PHE A 357 1.02 8.61 24.02
CA PHE A 357 1.27 8.33 22.60
C PHE A 357 2.64 8.83 22.17
N LYS A 358 3.18 8.21 21.13
CA LYS A 358 4.39 8.64 20.43
C LYS A 358 3.97 9.41 19.17
N ASN A 359 4.21 10.71 19.19
CA ASN A 359 4.15 11.58 18.02
C ASN A 359 5.40 11.40 17.15
N VAL A 360 5.25 11.31 15.83
CA VAL A 360 6.36 11.36 14.87
C VAL A 360 5.98 12.18 13.63
N GLU A 361 6.73 13.23 13.35
CA GLU A 361 6.64 13.94 12.08
C GLU A 361 7.70 13.44 11.11
N THR A 362 7.27 13.06 9.90
CA THR A 362 8.17 12.58 8.85
C THR A 362 8.20 13.62 7.73
N THR A 363 9.39 14.00 7.24
CA THR A 363 9.46 14.92 6.10
C THR A 363 8.74 14.34 4.88
N GLY A 364 7.82 15.10 4.31
CA GLY A 364 7.08 14.71 3.10
C GLY A 364 5.59 15.05 3.18
N ALA A 365 4.89 14.75 2.09
CA ALA A 365 3.45 14.94 1.95
C ALA A 365 2.70 13.59 2.09
N HIS A 366 1.41 13.57 1.74
CA HIS A 366 0.54 12.39 1.79
C HIS A 366 0.92 11.33 0.74
N THR A 367 2.01 10.61 0.98
CA THR A 367 2.67 9.77 -0.03
C THR A 367 3.25 8.48 0.56
N TRP A 368 3.42 7.47 -0.28
CA TRP A 368 4.07 6.20 0.08
C TRP A 368 5.49 6.37 0.61
N MET A 369 6.21 7.43 0.20
CA MET A 369 7.52 7.80 0.74
C MET A 369 7.46 7.95 2.28
N VAL A 370 6.43 8.63 2.79
CA VAL A 370 6.23 8.85 4.22
C VAL A 370 5.80 7.57 4.93
N TRP A 371 4.90 6.79 4.33
CA TRP A 371 4.35 5.59 4.97
C TRP A 371 5.37 4.45 5.07
N ARG A 372 6.29 4.30 4.10
CA ARG A 372 7.40 3.33 4.18
C ARG A 372 8.34 3.61 5.35
N ARG A 373 8.72 4.87 5.53
CA ARG A 373 9.55 5.32 6.67
C ARG A 373 8.85 5.09 8.01
N ASN A 374 7.54 5.34 8.07
CA ASN A 374 6.77 5.07 9.29
C ASN A 374 6.64 3.58 9.57
N LEU A 375 6.42 2.73 8.57
CA LEU A 375 6.41 1.27 8.74
C LEU A 375 7.76 0.76 9.28
N GLU A 376 8.86 1.20 8.67
CA GLU A 376 10.21 0.86 9.11
C GLU A 376 10.47 1.26 10.56
N ALA A 377 10.12 2.49 10.94
CA ALA A 377 10.35 2.99 12.30
C ALA A 377 9.42 2.35 13.33
N PHE A 378 8.15 2.13 12.98
CA PHE A 378 7.13 1.55 13.86
C PHE A 378 7.41 0.08 14.18
N THR A 379 7.72 -0.73 13.17
CA THR A 379 7.98 -2.18 13.33
C THR A 379 9.16 -2.48 14.24
N GLN A 380 10.15 -1.59 14.28
CA GLN A 380 11.29 -1.66 15.21
C GLN A 380 10.92 -1.45 16.67
N LEU A 381 9.70 -1.03 16.99
CA LEU A 381 9.23 -0.91 18.37
C LEU A 381 8.31 -2.05 18.79
N LEU A 382 7.82 -2.86 17.85
CA LEU A 382 6.81 -3.86 18.13
C LEU A 382 7.34 -5.07 18.90
N PHE A 383 6.47 -5.60 19.78
CA PHE A 383 6.63 -6.89 20.45
C PHE A 383 7.92 -7.00 21.29
N LYS A 384 8.35 -5.86 21.85
CA LYS A 384 9.51 -5.76 22.75
C LYS A 384 9.14 -5.93 24.21
#